data_AF-A0A9X6KAG5-F1
#
_entry.id   AF-A0A9X6KAG5-F1
#
_cell.length_a   1.000
_cell.length_b   1.000
_cell.length_c   1.000
_cell.angle_alpha   90.00
_cell.angle_beta   90.00
_cell.angle_gamma   90.00
#
_symmetry.space_group_name_H-M   'P 1'
#
loop_
_entity.id
_entity.type
_entity.pdbx_description
1 polymer ?
#
loop_
_entity_poly.entity_id
_entity_poly.type
_entity_poly.pdbx_seq_one_letter_code
_entity_poly.pdbx_strand_id
1 'polypeptide(L)'
;NPETVVVLKHNGQQVALQKVRLTEGEKKTLNLDWQHKGKGTIQAEINPAGNRIDIEETTYKNNPIKTAIYEPSKEKAMCGVTSVKGVVETVSERVSKEDITGEMYYETLTGSIDNLAPSKLHSGYGFSYEVNGKYKNDWNANYPGVFAAAKAQYPFADEGLKATQDLEKKELKDNTAKFLPKNMYLSEATGHVFDSKRPTKSLYWDGQEKIIDGGQKWYSPLKTKDGVYTFNVETAPAGINEMSLCLTEQVEIKGVAYDDFIKRRVFPDDPFPGGSGVGWNWVGKEELLHKLTDWYYMKTGK
;
A
#
# COMPACT_ATOMS: atom_id res chain seq x y z
N ASN A 1 -30.39 -35.24 -39.36
CA ASN A 1 -29.28 -35.15 -38.39
C ASN A 1 -29.85 -34.87 -37.03
N PRO A 2 -29.58 -35.75 -36.04
CA PRO A 2 -30.06 -35.57 -34.70
C PRO A 2 -29.51 -34.27 -34.09
N GLU A 3 -30.29 -33.67 -33.21
CA GLU A 3 -29.99 -32.38 -32.60
C GLU A 3 -29.10 -32.60 -31.37
N THR A 4 -27.89 -32.04 -31.37
CA THR A 4 -26.95 -32.12 -30.26
C THR A 4 -27.30 -31.05 -29.22
N VAL A 5 -27.44 -31.47 -27.96
CA VAL A 5 -27.73 -30.56 -26.85
C VAL A 5 -26.44 -30.28 -26.08
N VAL A 6 -26.05 -29.01 -26.00
CA VAL A 6 -24.91 -28.55 -25.20
C VAL A 6 -25.43 -27.82 -23.98
N VAL A 7 -25.03 -28.27 -22.80
CA VAL A 7 -25.43 -27.69 -21.52
C VAL A 7 -24.23 -27.13 -20.79
N LEU A 8 -24.36 -25.90 -20.30
CA LEU A 8 -23.43 -25.31 -19.34
C LEU A 8 -23.99 -25.54 -17.94
N LYS A 9 -23.16 -26.04 -17.03
CA LYS A 9 -23.50 -26.25 -15.61
C LYS A 9 -22.52 -25.51 -14.72
N HIS A 10 -23.02 -24.89 -13.65
CA HIS A 10 -22.22 -24.36 -12.55
C HIS A 10 -22.54 -25.16 -11.29
N ASN A 11 -21.52 -25.73 -10.65
CA ASN A 11 -21.65 -26.62 -9.49
C ASN A 11 -22.70 -27.74 -9.71
N GLY A 12 -22.75 -28.27 -10.94
CA GLY A 12 -23.70 -29.32 -11.35
C GLY A 12 -25.10 -28.82 -11.74
N GLN A 13 -25.45 -27.56 -11.45
CA GLN A 13 -26.72 -26.96 -11.85
C GLN A 13 -26.64 -26.41 -13.27
N GLN A 14 -27.55 -26.82 -14.15
CA GLN A 14 -27.68 -26.23 -15.49
C GLN A 14 -27.95 -24.72 -15.40
N VAL A 15 -27.16 -23.96 -16.15
CA VAL A 15 -27.22 -22.48 -16.19
C VAL A 15 -27.42 -21.92 -17.59
N ALA A 16 -27.03 -22.67 -18.63
CA ALA A 16 -27.33 -22.35 -20.01
C ALA A 16 -27.50 -23.63 -20.83
N LEU A 17 -28.24 -23.53 -21.93
CA LEU A 17 -28.46 -24.63 -22.86
C LEU A 17 -28.52 -24.07 -24.28
N GLN A 18 -27.83 -24.73 -25.20
CA GLN A 18 -27.95 -24.46 -26.62
C GLN A 18 -28.05 -25.76 -27.38
N LYS A 19 -28.90 -25.76 -28.40
CA LYS A 19 -29.05 -26.88 -29.33
C LYS A 19 -28.38 -26.55 -30.64
N VAL A 20 -27.66 -27.52 -31.18
CA VAL A 20 -26.93 -27.37 -32.43
C VAL A 20 -27.04 -28.63 -33.26
N ARG A 21 -26.84 -28.50 -34.57
CA ARG A 21 -26.68 -29.64 -35.47
C ARG A 21 -25.21 -29.77 -35.81
N LEU A 22 -24.67 -30.97 -35.70
CA LEU A 22 -23.32 -31.31 -36.12
C LEU A 22 -23.38 -32.41 -37.18
N THR A 23 -22.57 -32.26 -38.21
CA THR A 23 -22.27 -33.28 -39.21
C THR A 23 -20.97 -34.00 -38.85
N GLU A 24 -20.72 -35.14 -39.50
CA GLU A 24 -19.50 -35.93 -39.26
C GLU A 24 -18.23 -35.08 -39.51
N GLY A 25 -17.34 -35.03 -38.52
CA GLY A 25 -16.11 -34.24 -38.59
C GLY A 25 -16.27 -32.72 -38.37
N GLU A 26 -17.49 -32.22 -38.18
CA GLU A 26 -17.75 -30.78 -38.00
C GLU A 26 -17.41 -30.30 -36.59
N LYS A 27 -16.83 -29.09 -36.49
CA LYS A 27 -16.58 -28.37 -35.23
C LYS A 27 -17.33 -27.05 -35.25
N LYS A 28 -18.00 -26.71 -34.14
CA LYS A 28 -18.67 -25.42 -33.94
C LYS A 28 -18.21 -24.74 -32.66
N THR A 29 -18.08 -23.43 -32.74
CA THR A 29 -17.91 -22.55 -31.57
C THR A 29 -19.27 -22.04 -31.13
N LEU A 30 -19.57 -22.19 -29.83
CA LEU A 30 -20.83 -21.76 -29.23
C LEU A 30 -20.57 -20.72 -28.17
N ASN A 31 -21.43 -19.70 -28.12
CA ASN A 31 -21.43 -18.68 -27.09
C ASN A 31 -22.68 -18.89 -26.23
N LEU A 32 -22.48 -19.23 -24.96
CA LEU A 32 -23.54 -19.50 -23.99
C LEU A 32 -23.58 -18.38 -22.97
N ASP A 33 -24.57 -17.51 -23.06
CA ASP A 33 -24.78 -16.44 -22.09
C ASP A 33 -25.32 -17.01 -20.78
N TRP A 34 -24.76 -16.57 -19.65
CA TRP A 34 -25.23 -16.93 -18.33
C TRP A 34 -24.85 -15.87 -17.31
N GLN A 35 -25.56 -15.82 -16.18
CA GLN A 35 -25.21 -14.95 -15.07
C GLN A 35 -24.23 -15.66 -14.13
N HIS A 36 -23.10 -15.03 -13.85
CA HIS A 36 -22.09 -15.54 -12.93
C HIS A 36 -22.69 -15.74 -11.52
N LYS A 37 -22.50 -16.95 -10.96
CA LYS A 37 -23.05 -17.38 -9.66
C LYS A 37 -21.99 -17.50 -8.54
N GLY A 38 -20.82 -16.89 -8.71
CA GLY A 38 -19.71 -17.00 -7.76
C GLY A 38 -18.78 -18.19 -8.04
N LYS A 39 -17.90 -18.48 -7.08
CA LYS A 39 -16.89 -19.55 -7.16
C LYS A 39 -17.53 -20.91 -7.40
N GLY A 40 -16.82 -21.78 -8.10
CA GLY A 40 -17.31 -23.13 -8.34
C GLY A 40 -16.65 -23.84 -9.49
N THR A 41 -17.27 -24.92 -9.95
CA THR A 41 -16.87 -25.64 -11.16
C THR A 41 -17.86 -25.33 -12.27
N ILE A 42 -17.33 -24.89 -13.42
CA ILE A 42 -18.07 -24.90 -14.68
C ILE A 42 -17.84 -26.21 -15.39
N GLN A 43 -18.93 -26.74 -15.94
CA GLN A 43 -18.92 -27.91 -16.77
C GLN A 43 -19.70 -27.61 -18.05
N ALA A 44 -19.05 -27.77 -19.20
CA ALA A 44 -19.77 -27.93 -20.46
C ALA A 44 -19.99 -29.43 -20.69
N GLU A 45 -21.21 -29.81 -21.05
CA GLU A 45 -21.59 -31.20 -21.27
C GLU A 45 -22.43 -31.34 -22.53
N ILE A 46 -21.98 -32.22 -23.42
CA ILE A 46 -22.71 -32.59 -24.64
C ILE A 46 -23.65 -33.75 -24.32
N ASN A 47 -24.90 -33.67 -24.79
CA ASN A 47 -25.92 -34.70 -24.68
C ASN A 47 -26.04 -35.33 -23.27
N PRO A 48 -26.30 -34.53 -22.21
CA PRO A 48 -26.36 -35.02 -20.83
C PRO A 48 -27.34 -36.19 -20.68
N ALA A 49 -27.07 -37.09 -19.71
CA ALA A 49 -27.67 -38.42 -19.53
C ALA A 49 -29.23 -38.56 -19.48
N GLY A 50 -30.00 -37.49 -19.65
CA GLY A 50 -31.46 -37.50 -19.83
C GLY A 50 -31.97 -37.13 -21.23
N ASN A 51 -31.10 -36.68 -22.13
CA ASN A 51 -31.44 -36.22 -23.50
C ASN A 51 -30.89 -37.15 -24.59
N ARG A 52 -30.46 -38.36 -24.25
CA ARG A 52 -29.74 -39.30 -25.12
C ARG A 52 -30.60 -40.06 -26.15
N ILE A 53 -31.87 -39.70 -26.31
CA ILE A 53 -32.85 -40.62 -26.88
C ILE A 53 -32.56 -40.98 -28.36
N ASP A 54 -31.79 -40.14 -29.09
CA ASP A 54 -31.64 -40.28 -30.54
C ASP A 54 -30.19 -40.36 -31.09
N ILE A 55 -29.15 -40.48 -30.24
CA ILE A 55 -27.74 -40.56 -30.69
C ILE A 55 -26.98 -41.66 -29.93
N GLU A 56 -26.53 -42.69 -30.63
CA GLU A 56 -25.61 -43.69 -30.10
C GLU A 56 -24.17 -43.16 -30.19
N GLU A 57 -23.57 -42.86 -29.03
CA GLU A 57 -22.20 -42.35 -28.93
C GLU A 57 -21.23 -43.47 -28.55
N THR A 58 -20.06 -43.54 -29.22
CA THR A 58 -19.04 -44.57 -28.95
C THR A 58 -18.48 -44.48 -27.52
N THR A 59 -18.45 -43.28 -26.94
CA THR A 59 -18.07 -43.05 -25.55
C THR A 59 -18.73 -41.77 -25.07
N TYR A 60 -19.16 -41.77 -23.81
CA TYR A 60 -19.70 -40.57 -23.15
C TYR A 60 -18.66 -39.86 -22.27
N LYS A 61 -17.55 -40.52 -21.94
CA LYS A 61 -16.55 -39.97 -21.02
C LYS A 61 -15.91 -38.67 -21.54
N ASN A 62 -15.98 -38.43 -22.85
CA ASN A 62 -15.49 -37.24 -23.53
C ASN A 62 -16.53 -36.11 -23.64
N ASN A 63 -17.81 -36.36 -23.32
CA ASN A 63 -18.87 -35.36 -23.42
C ASN A 63 -18.79 -34.25 -22.37
N PRO A 64 -18.37 -34.49 -21.12
CA PRO A 64 -18.18 -33.42 -20.15
C PRO A 64 -16.74 -32.90 -20.17
N ILE A 65 -16.57 -31.58 -20.10
CA ILE A 65 -15.31 -30.91 -19.75
C ILE A 65 -15.57 -29.95 -18.59
N LYS A 66 -14.64 -29.89 -17.63
CA LYS A 66 -14.78 -29.09 -16.41
C LYS A 66 -13.62 -28.11 -16.27
N THR A 67 -13.91 -26.92 -15.75
CA THR A 67 -12.92 -25.94 -15.31
C THR A 67 -13.39 -25.27 -14.02
N ALA A 68 -12.46 -24.81 -13.20
CA ALA A 68 -12.79 -24.06 -11.99
C ALA A 68 -13.00 -22.58 -12.32
N ILE A 69 -13.95 -21.95 -11.64
CA ILE A 69 -14.09 -20.49 -11.55
C ILE A 69 -13.67 -20.06 -10.16
N TYR A 70 -12.73 -19.13 -10.12
CA TYR A 70 -12.24 -18.49 -8.91
C TYR A 70 -12.94 -17.14 -8.71
N GLU A 71 -13.14 -16.75 -7.45
CA GLU A 71 -13.53 -15.38 -7.10
C GLU A 71 -12.27 -14.53 -6.90
N PRO A 72 -12.35 -13.20 -7.14
CA PRO A 72 -11.30 -12.27 -6.76
C PRO A 72 -10.83 -12.55 -5.32
N SER A 73 -9.54 -12.85 -5.15
CA SER A 73 -9.03 -13.26 -3.83
C SER A 73 -9.02 -12.12 -2.81
N LYS A 74 -9.10 -10.86 -3.26
CA LYS A 74 -9.06 -9.63 -2.43
C LYS A 74 -7.90 -9.63 -1.45
N GLU A 75 -6.78 -10.21 -1.87
CA GLU A 75 -5.64 -10.44 -1.00
C GLU A 75 -5.00 -9.10 -0.58
N LYS A 76 -4.98 -8.86 0.73
CA LYS A 76 -4.14 -7.83 1.33
C LYS A 76 -2.86 -8.47 1.82
N ALA A 77 -1.73 -8.03 1.27
CA ALA A 77 -0.43 -8.53 1.68
C ALA A 77 -0.13 -8.20 3.15
N MET A 78 0.55 -9.10 3.84
CA MET A 78 1.15 -8.79 5.15
C MET A 78 2.22 -7.72 4.99
N CYS A 79 2.43 -6.90 6.03
CA CYS A 79 3.45 -5.85 5.99
C CYS A 79 4.86 -6.43 5.83
N GLY A 80 5.62 -5.86 4.89
CA GLY A 80 6.92 -6.35 4.45
C GLY A 80 6.87 -7.23 3.19
N VAL A 81 5.68 -7.58 2.69
CA VAL A 81 5.53 -8.32 1.43
C VAL A 81 5.55 -7.34 0.25
N THR A 82 6.47 -7.58 -0.68
CA THR A 82 6.70 -6.73 -1.86
C THR A 82 6.02 -7.24 -3.12
N SER A 83 5.37 -8.41 -3.09
CA SER A 83 4.70 -9.01 -4.23
C SER A 83 3.52 -9.87 -3.83
N VAL A 84 2.40 -9.74 -4.53
CA VAL A 84 1.20 -10.59 -4.40
C VAL A 84 0.73 -11.04 -5.79
N LYS A 85 0.07 -12.20 -5.85
CA LYS A 85 -0.29 -12.88 -7.10
C LYS A 85 -1.69 -13.48 -7.01
N GLY A 86 -2.52 -13.24 -8.02
CA GLY A 86 -3.89 -13.78 -8.10
C GLY A 86 -4.15 -14.45 -9.45
N VAL A 87 -5.02 -15.46 -9.49
CA VAL A 87 -5.45 -16.10 -10.75
C VAL A 87 -6.42 -15.16 -11.47
N VAL A 88 -6.24 -14.97 -12.78
CA VAL A 88 -7.13 -14.13 -13.60
C VAL A 88 -7.95 -14.92 -14.60
N GLU A 89 -7.42 -16.03 -15.12
CA GLU A 89 -8.07 -16.85 -16.12
C GLU A 89 -7.59 -18.30 -16.01
N THR A 90 -8.46 -19.26 -16.35
CA THR A 90 -8.09 -20.68 -16.43
C THR A 90 -8.60 -21.27 -17.74
N VAL A 91 -7.68 -21.60 -18.63
CA VAL A 91 -7.99 -22.20 -19.92
C VAL A 91 -7.82 -23.71 -19.81
N SER A 92 -8.91 -24.45 -20.00
CA SER A 92 -8.87 -25.91 -20.04
C SER A 92 -9.09 -26.40 -21.46
N GLU A 93 -8.13 -27.16 -21.98
CA GLU A 93 -8.20 -27.81 -23.29
C GLU A 93 -8.19 -29.32 -23.13
N ARG A 94 -9.03 -30.00 -23.90
CA ARG A 94 -9.04 -31.45 -23.98
C ARG A 94 -8.07 -31.89 -25.09
N VAL A 95 -6.99 -32.57 -24.70
CA VAL A 95 -5.92 -33.00 -25.62
C VAL A 95 -6.02 -34.47 -26.02
N SER A 96 -6.78 -35.28 -25.28
CA SER A 96 -7.10 -36.67 -25.64
C SER A 96 -8.49 -37.10 -25.14
N LYS A 97 -8.88 -38.36 -25.38
CA LYS A 97 -10.15 -38.90 -24.85
C LYS A 97 -10.16 -38.93 -23.33
N GLU A 98 -9.01 -39.11 -22.70
CA GLU A 98 -8.84 -39.23 -21.25
C GLU A 98 -8.22 -37.98 -20.61
N ASP A 99 -7.49 -37.16 -21.37
CA ASP A 99 -6.66 -36.07 -20.83
C ASP A 99 -7.23 -34.67 -21.10
N ILE A 100 -7.17 -33.86 -20.04
CA ILE A 100 -7.48 -32.42 -20.06
C ILE A 100 -6.26 -31.70 -19.49
N THR A 101 -5.75 -30.71 -20.23
CA THR A 101 -4.69 -29.81 -19.77
C THR A 101 -5.32 -28.48 -19.36
N GLY A 102 -4.88 -27.91 -18.24
CA GLY A 102 -5.30 -26.60 -17.77
C GLY A 102 -4.12 -25.65 -17.69
N GLU A 103 -4.25 -24.46 -18.26
CA GLU A 103 -3.31 -23.35 -18.11
C GLU A 103 -3.96 -22.27 -17.23
N MET A 104 -3.24 -21.84 -16.19
CA MET A 104 -3.67 -20.75 -15.32
C MET A 104 -2.86 -19.51 -15.64
N TYR A 105 -3.57 -18.42 -15.90
CA TYR A 105 -3.00 -17.09 -16.07
C TYR A 105 -3.15 -16.31 -14.78
N TYR A 106 -2.16 -15.50 -14.47
CA TYR A 106 -2.12 -14.75 -13.23
C TYR A 106 -1.93 -13.26 -13.46
N GLU A 107 -2.27 -12.49 -12.45
CA GLU A 107 -1.76 -11.15 -12.29
C GLU A 107 -0.79 -11.09 -11.11
N THR A 108 0.12 -10.13 -11.16
CA THR A 108 1.10 -9.90 -10.10
C THR A 108 1.19 -8.40 -9.83
N LEU A 109 1.03 -8.03 -8.56
CA LEU A 109 1.28 -6.68 -8.09
C LEU A 109 2.56 -6.68 -7.27
N THR A 110 3.50 -5.82 -7.63
CA THR A 110 4.80 -5.65 -6.96
C THR A 110 4.99 -4.21 -6.51
N GLY A 111 5.75 -4.00 -5.45
CA GLY A 111 6.10 -2.66 -4.98
C GLY A 111 7.29 -2.61 -4.04
N SER A 112 7.83 -1.41 -3.89
CA SER A 112 9.02 -1.10 -3.10
C SER A 112 8.94 0.32 -2.52
N ILE A 113 9.69 0.54 -1.44
CA ILE A 113 10.02 1.88 -0.94
C ILE A 113 11.48 2.12 -1.32
N ASP A 114 11.72 3.12 -2.16
CA ASP A 114 13.04 3.45 -2.70
C ASP A 114 13.46 4.87 -2.29
N ASN A 115 14.73 5.20 -2.52
CA ASN A 115 15.28 6.54 -2.30
C ASN A 115 15.02 7.10 -0.89
N LEU A 116 14.93 6.24 0.12
CA LEU A 116 14.76 6.65 1.52
C LEU A 116 15.99 7.46 1.96
N ALA A 117 15.79 8.76 2.17
CA ALA A 117 16.88 9.67 2.52
C ALA A 117 16.44 10.86 3.38
N PRO A 118 17.20 11.17 4.45
CA PRO A 118 18.19 10.29 5.10
C PRO A 118 17.52 9.12 5.82
N SER A 119 18.19 7.96 5.89
CA SER A 119 17.74 6.82 6.71
C SER A 119 18.17 6.92 8.18
N LYS A 120 19.15 7.78 8.48
CA LYS A 120 19.59 8.13 9.84
C LYS A 120 19.58 9.64 10.00
N LEU A 121 18.87 10.15 10.99
CA LEU A 121 18.64 11.58 11.17
C LEU A 121 18.51 11.98 12.64
N HIS A 122 18.69 13.27 12.93
CA HIS A 122 18.40 13.82 14.24
C HIS A 122 16.89 14.06 14.39
N SER A 123 16.38 14.07 15.62
CA SER A 123 14.99 14.47 15.87
C SER A 123 14.75 15.90 15.36
N GLY A 124 13.57 16.19 14.81
CA GLY A 124 13.28 17.49 14.16
C GLY A 124 13.62 17.56 12.67
N TYR A 125 14.41 16.62 12.14
CA TYR A 125 14.64 16.50 10.71
C TYR A 125 13.61 15.59 10.05
N GLY A 126 13.51 15.72 8.73
CA GLY A 126 12.61 14.92 7.91
C GLY A 126 13.32 14.07 6.86
N PHE A 127 12.68 12.98 6.51
CA PHE A 127 13.10 12.03 5.48
C PHE A 127 12.11 12.00 4.33
N SER A 128 12.62 11.76 3.12
CA SER A 128 11.82 11.53 1.92
C SER A 128 12.02 10.10 1.43
N TYR A 129 11.10 9.61 0.63
CA TYR A 129 11.15 8.29 -0.01
C TYR A 129 10.21 8.27 -1.21
N GLU A 130 10.33 7.25 -2.04
CA GLU A 130 9.45 6.99 -3.17
C GLU A 130 8.78 5.63 -2.99
N VAL A 131 7.48 5.57 -3.25
CA VAL A 131 6.75 4.29 -3.29
C VAL A 131 6.51 3.94 -4.74
N ASN A 132 7.13 2.86 -5.18
CA ASN A 132 7.05 2.37 -6.54
C ASN A 132 6.16 1.13 -6.59
N GLY A 133 5.35 1.04 -7.65
CA GLY A 133 4.45 -0.06 -7.90
C GLY A 133 4.53 -0.51 -9.35
N LYS A 134 4.43 -1.82 -9.58
CA LYS A 134 4.28 -2.39 -10.93
C LYS A 134 3.26 -3.50 -10.92
N TYR A 135 2.40 -3.48 -11.93
CA TYR A 135 1.39 -4.48 -12.19
C TYR A 135 1.71 -5.27 -13.46
N LYS A 136 1.39 -6.57 -13.47
CA LYS A 136 1.46 -7.43 -14.65
C LYS A 136 0.24 -8.33 -14.67
N ASN A 137 -0.31 -8.57 -15.85
CA ASN A 137 -1.36 -9.55 -16.10
C ASN A 137 -0.92 -10.45 -17.26
N ASP A 138 -0.87 -11.76 -17.02
CA ASP A 138 -0.41 -12.76 -17.98
C ASP A 138 -1.44 -13.00 -19.11
N TRP A 139 -2.73 -12.76 -18.86
CA TRP A 139 -3.81 -12.94 -19.84
C TRP A 139 -3.99 -11.71 -20.74
N ASN A 140 -3.95 -10.51 -20.15
CA ASN A 140 -4.03 -9.25 -20.88
C ASN A 140 -2.94 -8.29 -20.39
N ALA A 141 -1.81 -8.28 -21.09
CA ALA A 141 -0.65 -7.44 -20.76
C ALA A 141 -0.96 -5.94 -20.67
N ASN A 142 -2.02 -5.48 -21.35
CA ASN A 142 -2.43 -4.08 -21.40
C ASN A 142 -3.50 -3.71 -20.35
N TYR A 143 -3.88 -4.64 -19.47
CA TYR A 143 -4.86 -4.36 -18.42
C TYR A 143 -4.31 -3.30 -17.44
N PRO A 144 -4.98 -2.15 -17.22
CA PRO A 144 -4.51 -1.10 -16.33
C PRO A 144 -4.82 -1.46 -14.87
N GLY A 145 -3.86 -2.11 -14.21
CA GLY A 145 -4.09 -2.75 -12.90
C GLY A 145 -3.24 -2.26 -11.74
N VAL A 146 -2.42 -1.22 -11.92
CA VAL A 146 -1.60 -0.68 -10.81
C VAL A 146 -2.43 0.16 -9.83
N PHE A 147 -2.02 0.22 -8.56
CA PHE A 147 -2.75 0.98 -7.52
C PHE A 147 -2.74 2.49 -7.78
N ALA A 148 -3.88 3.13 -7.52
CA ALA A 148 -4.09 4.55 -7.76
C ALA A 148 -3.85 5.46 -6.53
N ALA A 149 -3.67 4.86 -5.35
CA ALA A 149 -3.39 5.57 -4.11
C ALA A 149 -2.53 4.73 -3.17
N ALA A 150 -1.84 5.39 -2.25
CA ALA A 150 -1.09 4.78 -1.17
C ALA A 150 -1.19 5.64 0.10
N LYS A 151 -1.14 5.00 1.27
CA LYS A 151 -1.21 5.65 2.58
C LYS A 151 -0.04 5.20 3.44
N ALA A 152 0.71 6.16 3.97
CA ALA A 152 1.75 5.90 4.95
C ALA A 152 1.20 5.98 6.37
N GLN A 153 1.67 5.07 7.22
CA GLN A 153 1.47 5.04 8.66
C GLN A 153 2.83 5.27 9.32
N TYR A 154 3.01 6.47 9.86
CA TYR A 154 4.24 6.85 10.54
C TYR A 154 4.19 6.51 12.04
N PRO A 155 5.34 6.25 12.66
CA PRO A 155 5.43 5.90 14.08
C PRO A 155 5.43 7.11 15.02
N PHE A 156 5.56 8.31 14.46
CA PHE A 156 5.52 9.58 15.18
C PHE A 156 4.86 10.65 14.30
N ALA A 157 4.31 11.66 14.95
CA ALA A 157 3.76 12.87 14.33
C ALA A 157 3.85 14.01 15.33
N ASP A 158 3.96 15.23 14.83
CA ASP A 158 3.81 16.41 15.68
C ASP A 158 2.36 16.55 16.16
N GLU A 159 2.17 17.30 17.23
CA GLU A 159 0.84 17.50 17.80
C GLU A 159 -0.11 18.17 16.79
N GLY A 160 -1.31 17.61 16.62
CA GLY A 160 -2.27 18.09 15.62
C GLY A 160 -2.08 17.49 14.22
N LEU A 161 -0.94 16.84 13.93
CA LEU A 161 -0.75 16.07 12.71
C LEU A 161 -1.21 14.62 12.88
N LYS A 162 -1.90 14.09 11.86
CA LYS A 162 -2.23 12.67 11.79
C LYS A 162 -0.99 11.88 11.35
N ALA A 163 -0.63 10.87 12.11
CA ALA A 163 0.46 9.95 11.74
C ALA A 163 0.14 9.11 10.50
N THR A 164 -1.13 8.98 10.12
CA THR A 164 -1.56 8.38 8.86
C THR A 164 -1.73 9.45 7.80
N GLN A 165 -1.06 9.31 6.65
CA GLN A 165 -1.10 10.28 5.56
C GLN A 165 -1.29 9.61 4.21
N ASP A 166 -2.18 10.15 3.38
CA ASP A 166 -2.18 9.82 1.96
C ASP A 166 -0.89 10.33 1.31
N LEU A 167 -0.35 9.56 0.38
CA LEU A 167 0.79 9.95 -0.44
C LEU A 167 0.35 10.72 -1.69
N GLU A 168 1.19 11.63 -2.15
CA GLU A 168 0.99 12.37 -3.38
C GLU A 168 1.39 11.52 -4.58
N LYS A 169 0.46 11.37 -5.52
CA LYS A 169 0.72 10.71 -6.80
C LYS A 169 1.68 11.56 -7.62
N LYS A 170 2.88 11.02 -7.88
CA LYS A 170 3.88 11.63 -8.74
C LYS A 170 3.71 11.18 -10.19
N GLU A 171 3.51 9.87 -10.38
CA GLU A 171 3.35 9.26 -11.69
C GLU A 171 2.39 8.08 -11.60
N LEU A 172 1.54 7.95 -12.61
CA LEU A 172 0.75 6.74 -12.85
C LEU A 172 0.67 6.59 -14.35
N LYS A 173 1.52 5.71 -14.86
CA LYS A 173 1.74 5.55 -16.29
C LYS A 173 1.83 4.07 -16.60
N ASP A 174 1.08 3.65 -17.62
CA ASP A 174 0.94 2.26 -18.00
C ASP A 174 0.56 1.41 -16.77
N ASN A 175 1.35 0.40 -16.46
CA ASN A 175 1.19 -0.46 -15.29
C ASN A 175 2.21 -0.16 -14.19
N THR A 176 2.63 1.10 -14.08
CA THR A 176 3.55 1.56 -13.04
C THR A 176 2.98 2.76 -12.30
N ALA A 177 3.27 2.83 -11.00
CA ALA A 177 2.86 3.95 -10.17
C ALA A 177 4.00 4.40 -9.27
N LYS A 178 4.07 5.71 -9.03
CA LYS A 178 5.03 6.36 -8.14
C LYS A 178 4.31 7.35 -7.23
N PHE A 179 4.54 7.23 -5.93
CA PHE A 179 4.00 8.12 -4.91
C PHE A 179 5.11 8.69 -4.03
N LEU A 180 4.89 9.91 -3.54
CA LEU A 180 5.80 10.64 -2.66
C LEU A 180 5.07 11.08 -1.40
N PRO A 181 5.76 11.34 -0.28
CA PRO A 181 5.17 12.06 0.84
C PRO A 181 4.52 13.37 0.40
N LYS A 182 3.43 13.76 1.07
CA LYS A 182 2.85 15.10 0.92
C LYS A 182 3.88 16.17 1.27
N ASN A 183 3.72 17.34 0.68
CA ASN A 183 4.53 18.49 1.04
C ASN A 183 4.19 18.95 2.47
N MET A 184 5.21 19.03 3.33
CA MET A 184 5.07 19.50 4.71
C MET A 184 5.62 20.91 4.86
N TYR A 185 5.21 21.58 5.94
CA TYR A 185 5.60 22.95 6.27
C TYR A 185 6.08 23.02 7.70
N LEU A 186 7.01 23.91 8.00
CA LEU A 186 7.54 24.05 9.35
C LEU A 186 7.41 25.50 9.81
N SER A 187 7.18 25.65 11.10
CA SER A 187 7.38 26.91 11.80
C SER A 187 8.88 27.25 11.84
N GLU A 188 9.24 28.48 11.45
CA GLU A 188 10.65 28.91 11.47
C GLU A 188 11.21 29.02 12.91
N ALA A 189 10.38 29.41 13.89
CA ALA A 189 10.88 29.65 15.25
C ALA A 189 10.84 28.40 16.13
N THR A 190 9.84 27.55 15.99
CA THR A 190 9.65 26.36 16.84
C THR A 190 10.05 25.05 16.17
N GLY A 191 10.10 25.02 14.84
CA GLY A 191 10.32 23.79 14.07
C GLY A 191 9.11 22.85 14.05
N HIS A 192 7.96 23.27 14.58
CA HIS A 192 6.72 22.48 14.56
C HIS A 192 6.21 22.29 13.13
N VAL A 193 5.72 21.09 12.83
CA VAL A 193 5.37 20.67 11.46
C VAL A 193 3.86 20.82 11.21
N PHE A 194 3.51 21.24 10.00
CA PHE A 194 2.15 21.42 9.52
C PHE A 194 1.95 20.79 8.14
N ASP A 195 0.71 20.40 7.82
CA ASP A 195 0.29 19.89 6.52
C ASP A 195 -0.24 20.99 5.57
N SER A 196 -0.21 22.26 6.00
CA SER A 196 -0.67 23.42 5.24
C SER A 196 0.24 24.63 5.41
N LYS A 197 0.40 25.43 4.35
CA LYS A 197 1.09 26.75 4.37
C LYS A 197 0.41 27.77 5.28
N ARG A 198 -0.87 27.58 5.59
CA ARG A 198 -1.69 28.46 6.42
C ARG A 198 -2.52 27.59 7.38
N PRO A 199 -1.93 27.12 8.49
CA PRO A 199 -2.63 26.25 9.43
C PRO A 199 -3.75 27.03 10.12
N THR A 200 -5.00 26.60 10.00
CA THR A 200 -6.15 27.33 10.56
C THR A 200 -6.51 26.93 12.00
N LYS A 201 -5.85 25.91 12.54
CA LYS A 201 -6.17 25.27 13.83
C LYS A 201 -4.94 24.72 14.54
N SER A 202 -3.98 25.58 14.90
CA SER A 202 -2.88 25.14 15.76
C SER A 202 -2.69 26.09 16.92
N LEU A 203 -2.58 25.53 18.14
CA LEU A 203 -2.11 26.26 19.33
C LEU A 203 -0.66 26.76 19.14
N TYR A 204 0.05 26.23 18.15
CA TYR A 204 1.43 26.51 17.82
C TYR A 204 1.59 27.47 16.64
N TRP A 205 0.51 28.07 16.13
CA TRP A 205 0.59 29.12 15.11
C TRP A 205 -0.37 30.26 15.44
N ASP A 206 0.19 31.44 15.72
CA ASP A 206 -0.52 32.66 16.10
C ASP A 206 -0.94 33.53 14.91
N GLY A 207 -0.72 33.06 13.68
CA GLY A 207 -0.98 33.81 12.45
C GLY A 207 0.13 34.76 12.03
N GLN A 208 1.14 34.99 12.88
CA GLN A 208 2.26 35.90 12.63
C GLN A 208 3.56 35.15 12.36
N GLU A 209 3.69 33.93 12.89
CA GLU A 209 4.87 33.13 12.67
C GLU A 209 5.09 32.78 11.20
N LYS A 210 6.35 32.93 10.76
CA LYS A 210 6.79 32.56 9.42
C LYS A 210 6.82 31.05 9.26
N ILE A 211 6.14 30.59 8.21
CA ILE A 211 6.11 29.19 7.79
C ILE A 211 7.08 28.99 6.63
N ILE A 212 7.95 27.98 6.75
CA ILE A 212 8.90 27.56 5.72
C ILE A 212 8.40 26.32 4.98
N ASP A 213 8.79 26.21 3.71
CA ASP A 213 8.48 25.04 2.87
C ASP A 213 9.42 23.89 3.22
N GLY A 214 8.87 22.82 3.80
CA GLY A 214 9.61 21.63 4.22
C GLY A 214 9.83 20.62 3.09
N GLY A 215 9.16 20.79 1.95
CA GLY A 215 9.23 19.83 0.86
C GLY A 215 8.45 18.54 1.14
N GLN A 216 8.58 17.58 0.21
CA GLN A 216 7.93 16.26 0.26
C GLN A 216 8.69 15.31 1.19
N LYS A 217 8.58 15.55 2.50
CA LYS A 217 9.26 14.82 3.57
C LYS A 217 8.31 14.55 4.72
N TRP A 218 8.56 13.49 5.46
CA TRP A 218 7.96 13.29 6.78
C TRP A 218 8.96 13.66 7.88
N TYR A 219 8.52 14.43 8.86
CA TYR A 219 9.39 14.99 9.90
C TYR A 219 9.18 14.31 11.23
N SER A 220 10.29 14.04 11.91
CA SER A 220 10.27 13.60 13.31
C SER A 220 10.06 14.81 14.23
N PRO A 221 9.16 14.73 15.24
CA PRO A 221 9.09 15.75 16.27
C PRO A 221 10.43 15.95 16.98
N LEU A 222 10.72 17.18 17.41
CA LEU A 222 11.97 17.49 18.15
C LEU A 222 12.15 16.66 19.44
N LYS A 223 11.03 16.25 20.05
CA LYS A 223 11.00 15.43 21.28
C LYS A 223 11.08 13.92 21.02
N THR A 224 11.24 13.49 19.77
CA THR A 224 11.40 12.08 19.42
C THR A 224 12.68 11.54 20.06
N LYS A 225 12.58 10.39 20.73
CA LYS A 225 13.73 9.75 21.38
C LYS A 225 14.62 9.08 20.33
N ASP A 226 15.87 8.84 20.71
CA ASP A 226 16.76 8.00 19.92
C ASP A 226 16.17 6.59 19.78
N GLY A 227 16.26 6.01 18.58
CA GLY A 227 15.75 4.68 18.30
C GLY A 227 15.55 4.40 16.82
N VAL A 228 15.25 3.13 16.51
CA VAL A 228 14.85 2.69 15.18
C VAL A 228 13.33 2.68 15.10
N TYR A 229 12.80 3.36 14.09
CA TYR A 229 11.39 3.61 13.90
C TYR A 229 10.94 3.03 12.57
N THR A 230 10.01 2.08 12.64
CA THR A 230 9.40 1.46 11.47
C THR A 230 8.18 2.26 11.01
N PHE A 231 8.07 2.51 9.71
CA PHE A 231 6.84 3.03 9.09
C PHE A 231 6.35 2.06 8.02
N ASN A 232 5.03 2.07 7.79
CA ASN A 232 4.38 1.20 6.82
C ASN A 232 3.71 2.04 5.72
N VAL A 233 3.64 1.50 4.51
CA VAL A 233 2.84 2.07 3.43
C VAL A 233 1.88 1.02 2.90
N GLU A 234 0.58 1.31 2.98
CA GLU A 234 -0.47 0.48 2.41
C GLU A 234 -0.92 1.05 1.06
N THR A 235 -0.96 0.21 0.02
CA THR A 235 -1.51 0.60 -1.29
C THR A 235 -3.01 0.38 -1.32
N ALA A 236 -3.72 1.16 -2.14
CA ALA A 236 -5.12 0.86 -2.44
C ALA A 236 -5.23 -0.49 -3.19
N PRO A 237 -6.38 -1.19 -3.06
CA PRO A 237 -6.68 -2.37 -3.86
C PRO A 237 -6.53 -2.11 -5.36
N ALA A 238 -5.94 -3.06 -6.08
CA ALA A 238 -5.61 -2.93 -7.50
C ALA A 238 -5.67 -4.27 -8.24
N GLY A 239 -5.71 -4.22 -9.58
CA GLY A 239 -5.86 -5.42 -10.41
C GLY A 239 -7.28 -5.99 -10.41
N ILE A 240 -7.42 -7.17 -11.02
CA ILE A 240 -8.69 -7.92 -11.14
C ILE A 240 -9.10 -8.51 -9.79
N ASN A 241 -8.12 -8.98 -9.02
CA ASN A 241 -8.28 -9.61 -7.71
C ASN A 241 -8.34 -8.58 -6.57
N GLU A 242 -8.38 -7.27 -6.84
CA GLU A 242 -8.39 -6.19 -5.83
C GLU A 242 -7.28 -6.35 -4.78
N MET A 243 -6.07 -6.71 -5.20
CA MET A 243 -4.94 -6.97 -4.31
C MET A 243 -4.32 -5.68 -3.79
N SER A 244 -3.74 -5.70 -2.58
CA SER A 244 -3.02 -4.56 -2.00
C SER A 244 -1.70 -4.98 -1.35
N LEU A 245 -0.73 -4.07 -1.32
CA LEU A 245 0.56 -4.26 -0.67
C LEU A 245 0.60 -3.53 0.67
N CYS A 246 1.35 -4.08 1.62
CA CYS A 246 1.82 -3.34 2.80
C CYS A 246 3.36 -3.38 2.79
N LEU A 247 3.97 -2.26 2.45
CA LEU A 247 5.41 -2.08 2.39
C LEU A 247 5.91 -1.54 3.73
N THR A 248 7.13 -1.85 4.11
CA THR A 248 7.69 -1.49 5.42
C THR A 248 9.13 -1.03 5.25
N GLU A 249 9.47 0.07 5.92
CA GLU A 249 10.83 0.61 5.96
C GLU A 249 11.16 1.20 7.34
N GLN A 250 12.44 1.48 7.58
CA GLN A 250 12.93 1.97 8.87
C GLN A 250 13.78 3.23 8.75
N VAL A 251 13.65 4.10 9.74
CA VAL A 251 14.55 5.24 9.95
C VAL A 251 15.13 5.20 11.36
N GLU A 252 16.38 5.61 11.52
CA GLU A 252 17.04 5.71 12.82
C GLU A 252 17.10 7.18 13.25
N ILE A 253 16.51 7.48 14.41
CA ILE A 253 16.66 8.76 15.09
C ILE A 253 17.84 8.66 16.06
N LYS A 254 18.79 9.59 15.97
CA LYS A 254 19.90 9.71 16.90
C LYS A 254 20.23 11.18 17.15
N GLY A 255 20.20 11.61 18.40
CA GLY A 255 20.41 13.01 18.77
C GLY A 255 19.22 13.90 18.36
N VAL A 256 19.34 15.19 18.69
CA VAL A 256 18.30 16.19 18.42
C VAL A 256 18.77 17.25 17.43
N ALA A 257 17.87 17.90 16.71
CA ALA A 257 18.24 18.91 15.70
C ALA A 257 19.10 20.05 16.27
N TYR A 258 18.99 20.29 17.58
CA TYR A 258 19.71 21.32 18.33
C TYR A 258 20.84 20.78 19.21
N ASP A 259 21.31 19.53 18.99
CA ASP A 259 22.35 18.92 19.84
C ASP A 259 23.66 19.73 19.82
N ASP A 260 23.85 20.53 18.76
CA ASP A 260 25.02 21.41 18.60
C ASP A 260 24.86 22.83 19.16
N PHE A 261 23.63 23.29 19.49
CA PHE A 261 23.41 24.65 20.01
C PHE A 261 22.23 24.76 20.98
N ILE A 262 22.50 24.78 22.29
CA ILE A 262 21.60 25.40 23.26
C ILE A 262 22.03 26.86 23.41
N LYS A 263 21.44 27.77 22.62
CA LYS A 263 21.50 29.21 22.93
C LYS A 263 20.24 29.63 23.68
N ARG A 264 20.11 29.13 24.91
CA ARG A 264 19.07 29.59 25.82
C ARG A 264 19.64 30.77 26.61
N ARG A 265 19.01 31.95 26.49
CA ARG A 265 19.26 33.04 27.43
C ARG A 265 18.61 32.65 28.75
N VAL A 266 19.39 31.95 29.56
CA VAL A 266 19.05 31.65 30.94
C VAL A 266 19.66 32.72 31.82
N PHE A 267 18.92 33.15 32.83
CA PHE A 267 19.50 33.87 33.94
C PHE A 267 20.36 32.87 34.72
N PRO A 268 21.67 33.09 34.88
CA PRO A 268 22.53 32.13 35.60
C PRO A 268 22.07 31.86 37.04
N ASP A 269 21.42 32.83 37.67
CA ASP A 269 20.83 32.77 39.01
C ASP A 269 19.45 32.11 39.05
N ASP A 270 18.75 32.03 37.91
CA ASP A 270 17.53 31.25 37.74
C ASP A 270 17.52 30.54 36.38
N PRO A 271 18.31 29.46 36.22
CA PRO A 271 18.48 28.82 34.92
C PRO A 271 17.27 27.98 34.49
N PHE A 272 16.34 27.70 35.41
CA PHE A 272 15.14 26.87 35.19
C PHE A 272 13.88 27.54 35.76
N PRO A 273 13.47 28.71 35.21
CA PRO A 273 12.32 29.46 35.72
C PRO A 273 11.02 28.69 35.50
N GLY A 274 10.11 28.73 36.48
CA GLY A 274 8.76 28.17 36.37
C GLY A 274 8.49 26.89 37.17
N GLY A 275 9.41 26.47 38.06
CA GLY A 275 9.12 25.44 39.08
C GLY A 275 8.98 24.00 38.55
N SER A 276 9.18 23.77 37.25
CA SER A 276 9.17 22.44 36.63
C SER A 276 10.41 21.59 36.94
N GLY A 277 11.33 22.10 37.75
CA GLY A 277 12.58 21.44 38.13
C GLY A 277 13.65 21.52 37.05
N VAL A 278 14.85 21.07 37.41
CA VAL A 278 16.01 20.99 36.52
C VAL A 278 15.73 19.96 35.43
N GLY A 279 15.96 20.32 34.17
CA GLY A 279 15.81 19.37 33.05
C GLY A 279 16.70 18.14 33.25
N TRP A 280 16.25 16.96 32.82
CA TRP A 280 16.94 15.67 33.05
C TRP A 280 18.43 15.66 32.61
N ASN A 281 18.78 16.48 31.62
CA ASN A 281 20.13 16.64 31.09
C ASN A 281 21.03 17.58 31.91
N TRP A 282 20.44 18.35 32.83
CA TRP A 282 21.11 19.33 33.69
C TRP A 282 21.17 18.94 35.18
N VAL A 283 20.47 17.86 35.57
CA VAL A 283 20.48 17.37 36.96
C VAL A 283 21.91 17.07 37.39
N GLY A 284 22.35 17.68 38.49
CA GLY A 284 23.71 17.56 39.04
C GLY A 284 24.77 18.40 38.31
N LYS A 285 24.38 19.26 37.37
CA LYS A 285 25.26 20.16 36.58
C LYS A 285 24.86 21.63 36.70
N GLU A 286 23.94 21.97 37.60
CA GLU A 286 23.35 23.29 37.78
C GLU A 286 24.40 24.35 38.12
N GLU A 287 25.39 23.97 38.93
CA GLU A 287 26.53 24.81 39.34
C GLU A 287 27.36 25.36 38.17
N LEU A 288 27.39 24.68 37.02
CA LEU A 288 28.07 25.19 35.83
C LEU A 288 27.41 26.48 35.30
N LEU A 289 26.09 26.59 35.46
CA LEU A 289 25.34 27.77 35.08
C LEU A 289 25.45 28.85 36.17
N HIS A 290 25.29 28.49 37.45
CA HIS A 290 25.38 29.46 38.55
C HIS A 290 26.70 30.22 38.63
N LYS A 291 27.83 29.57 38.26
CA LYS A 291 29.15 30.23 38.19
C LYS A 291 29.24 31.38 37.18
N LEU A 292 28.30 31.48 36.24
CA LEU A 292 28.26 32.53 35.24
C LEU A 292 27.53 33.79 35.73
N THR A 293 26.96 33.78 36.95
CA THR A 293 26.17 34.89 37.51
C THR A 293 26.95 36.20 37.58
N ASP A 294 28.18 36.18 38.11
CA ASP A 294 28.97 37.41 38.25
C ASP A 294 29.39 37.98 36.89
N TRP A 295 29.73 37.11 35.95
CA TRP A 295 30.01 37.51 34.57
C TRP A 295 28.77 38.13 33.90
N TYR A 296 27.61 37.50 34.05
CA TYR A 296 26.35 37.92 33.43
C TYR A 296 25.87 39.28 33.93
N TYR A 297 25.99 39.53 35.24
CA TYR A 297 25.67 40.82 35.85
C TYR A 297 26.81 41.83 35.82
N MET A 298 27.91 41.52 35.12
CA MET A 298 29.12 42.35 35.05
C MET A 298 29.60 42.78 36.44
N LYS A 299 29.51 41.89 37.43
CA LYS A 299 30.13 42.07 38.74
C LYS A 299 31.64 41.89 38.60
N THR A 300 32.30 42.86 37.98
CA THR A 300 33.74 43.01 38.12
C THR A 300 34.00 43.40 39.57
N GLY A 301 34.71 42.53 40.29
CA GLY A 301 35.23 42.86 41.61
C GLY A 301 36.00 44.17 41.58
N LYS A 302 35.78 44.99 42.60
CA LYS A 302 36.80 45.93 43.06
C LYS A 302 38.00 45.14 43.59
#